data_AF-A1AZB4-F1
#
_entry.id   AF-A1AZB4-F1
#
_cell.length_a   1.000
_cell.length_b   1.000
_cell.length_c   1.000
_cell.angle_alpha   90.00
_cell.angle_beta   90.00
_cell.angle_gamma   90.00
#
_symmetry.space_group_name_H-M   'P 1'
#
loop_
_entity.id
_entity.type
_entity.pdbx_description
1 polymer ?
#
loop_
_entity_poly.entity_id
_entity_poly.type
_entity_poly.pdbx_seq_one_letter_code
_entity_poly.pdbx_strand_id
1 'polypeptide(L)'
;MLDWSRINELRGEVGDDEFQLILELFLDEVEGVIMRLSRRDALRLETDLHFLKGCASNLGFADFGDLCDACERKAAGGRPAEVDIESLLASYAASKRALMGRLDAALHPGRGGRRA
;
A
#
# COMPACT_ATOMS: atom_id res chain seq x y z
N MET A 1 10.02 4.50 1.04
CA MET A 1 10.68 3.54 1.96
C MET A 1 9.63 2.92 2.89
N LEU A 2 9.69 1.62 3.20
CA LEU A 2 8.71 0.95 4.07
C LEU A 2 9.01 1.17 5.58
N ASP A 3 8.02 1.57 6.39
CA ASP A 3 8.16 1.64 7.85
C ASP A 3 7.90 0.27 8.50
N TRP A 4 8.99 -0.43 8.83
CA TRP A 4 8.96 -1.75 9.45
C TRP A 4 8.70 -1.72 10.95
N SER A 5 8.89 -0.58 11.62
CA SER A 5 8.57 -0.47 13.05
C SER A 5 7.08 -0.67 13.25
N ARG A 6 6.29 0.06 12.45
CA ARG A 6 4.83 0.00 12.51
C ARG A 6 4.26 -1.39 12.21
N ILE A 7 4.81 -2.07 11.20
CA ILE A 7 4.40 -3.43 10.82
C ILE A 7 4.70 -4.43 11.96
N ASN A 8 5.87 -4.33 12.58
CA ASN A 8 6.26 -5.24 13.67
C ASN A 8 5.43 -5.03 14.95
N GLU A 9 5.05 -3.78 15.25
CA GLU A 9 4.13 -3.45 16.36
C GLU A 9 2.79 -4.16 16.17
N LEU A 10 2.14 -3.95 15.03
CA LEU A 10 0.85 -4.56 14.71
C LEU A 10 0.91 -6.09 14.80
N ARG A 11 1.97 -6.69 14.26
CA ARG A 11 2.17 -8.14 14.33
C ARG A 11 2.34 -8.65 15.77
N GLY A 12 3.03 -7.88 16.62
CA GLY A 12 3.19 -8.23 18.04
C GLY A 12 1.89 -8.16 18.84
N GLU A 13 0.93 -7.32 18.42
CA GLU A 13 -0.36 -7.16 19.09
C GLU A 13 -1.36 -8.26 18.76
N VAL A 14 -1.42 -8.71 17.50
CA VAL A 14 -2.44 -9.67 17.02
C VAL A 14 -1.90 -11.10 16.84
N GLY A 15 -0.58 -11.28 16.74
CA GLY A 15 0.06 -12.55 16.43
C GLY A 15 0.23 -12.80 14.93
N ASP A 16 1.21 -13.64 14.55
CA ASP A 16 1.66 -13.79 13.16
C ASP A 16 0.57 -14.30 12.20
N ASP A 17 -0.17 -15.35 12.59
CA ASP A 17 -1.21 -15.97 11.76
C ASP A 17 -2.40 -15.03 11.52
N GLU A 18 -2.85 -14.36 12.58
CA GLU A 18 -3.95 -13.40 12.54
C GLU A 18 -3.55 -12.15 11.73
N PHE A 19 -2.31 -11.67 11.91
CA PHE A 19 -1.78 -10.55 11.15
C PHE A 19 -1.79 -10.84 9.65
N GLN A 20 -1.39 -12.05 9.23
CA GLN A 20 -1.37 -12.40 7.82
C GLN A 20 -2.78 -12.39 7.22
N LEU A 21 -3.77 -12.97 7.92
CA LEU A 21 -5.16 -12.96 7.46
C LEU A 21 -5.71 -11.54 7.33
N ILE A 22 -5.51 -10.70 8.35
CA ILE A 22 -5.95 -9.30 8.35
C ILE A 22 -5.26 -8.53 7.22
N LEU A 23 -3.96 -8.76 7.01
CA LEU A 23 -3.19 -8.11 5.96
C LEU A 23 -3.68 -8.50 4.56
N GLU A 24 -4.00 -9.78 4.33
CA GLU A 24 -4.56 -10.25 3.06
C GLU A 24 -5.90 -9.56 2.76
N LEU A 25 -6.84 -9.54 3.71
CA LEU A 25 -8.12 -8.86 3.57
C LEU A 25 -7.96 -7.36 3.32
N PHE A 26 -7.02 -6.72 4.01
CA PHE A 26 -6.72 -5.31 3.83
C PHE A 26 -6.14 -5.02 2.44
N LEU A 27 -5.22 -5.85 1.95
CA LEU A 27 -4.64 -5.70 0.63
C LEU A 27 -5.69 -5.90 -0.47
N ASP A 28 -6.62 -6.84 -0.30
CA ASP A 28 -7.74 -7.03 -1.23
C ASP A 28 -8.64 -5.79 -1.30
N GLU A 29 -8.92 -5.14 -0.16
CA GLU A 29 -9.68 -3.90 -0.14
C GLU A 29 -8.96 -2.76 -0.88
N VAL A 30 -7.65 -2.61 -0.63
CA VAL A 30 -6.79 -1.63 -1.31
C VAL A 30 -6.78 -1.87 -2.83
N GLU A 31 -6.65 -3.13 -3.26
CA GLU A 31 -6.71 -3.49 -4.68
C GLU A 31 -8.07 -3.19 -5.30
N GLY A 32 -9.16 -3.44 -4.56
CA GLY A 32 -10.51 -3.05 -4.97
C GLY A 32 -10.67 -1.55 -5.20
N VAL A 33 -10.00 -0.70 -4.40
CA VAL A 33 -9.97 0.76 -4.61
C VAL A 33 -9.10 1.13 -5.82
N ILE A 34 -7.94 0.49 -5.95
CA ILE A 34 -7.03 0.71 -7.06
C ILE A 34 -7.70 0.40 -8.41
N MET A 35 -8.42 -0.71 -8.51
CA MET A 35 -9.09 -1.13 -9.76
C MET A 35 -10.20 -0.18 -10.23
N ARG A 36 -10.76 0.62 -9.32
CA ARG A 36 -11.84 1.57 -9.63
C ARG A 36 -11.37 3.01 -9.82
N LEU A 37 -10.08 3.31 -9.62
CA LEU A 37 -9.53 4.65 -9.81
C LEU A 37 -9.87 5.18 -11.21
N SER A 38 -10.45 6.37 -11.27
CA SER A 38 -10.93 6.95 -12.52
C SER A 38 -10.82 8.47 -12.48
N ARG A 39 -10.28 9.06 -13.56
CA ARG A 39 -10.19 10.51 -13.73
C ARG A 39 -11.52 11.17 -14.11
N ARG A 40 -12.59 10.38 -14.32
CA ARG A 40 -13.89 10.88 -14.79
C ARG A 40 -14.72 11.56 -13.69
N ASP A 41 -14.49 11.16 -12.44
CA ASP A 41 -15.18 11.70 -11.27
C ASP A 41 -14.13 12.21 -10.29
N ALA A 42 -13.91 13.52 -10.28
CA ALA A 42 -12.85 14.14 -9.49
C ALA A 42 -13.08 13.98 -7.98
N LEU A 43 -14.34 14.04 -7.53
CA LEU A 43 -14.69 13.92 -6.12
C LEU A 43 -14.47 12.49 -5.62
N ARG A 44 -14.89 11.51 -6.44
CA ARG A 44 -14.62 10.10 -6.13
C ARG A 44 -13.13 9.79 -6.18
N LEU A 45 -12.41 10.32 -7.16
CA LEU A 45 -10.96 10.16 -7.26
C LEU A 45 -10.24 10.72 -6.04
N GLU A 46 -10.59 11.92 -5.58
CA GLU A 46 -10.08 12.51 -4.35
C GLU A 46 -10.33 11.59 -3.15
N THR A 47 -11.57 11.10 -3.00
CA THR A 47 -11.95 10.21 -1.89
C THR A 47 -11.17 8.89 -1.91
N ASP A 48 -11.06 8.26 -3.08
CA ASP A 48 -10.32 7.01 -3.25
C ASP A 48 -8.82 7.22 -2.98
N LEU A 49 -8.23 8.34 -3.41
CA LEU A 49 -6.83 8.69 -3.13
C LEU A 49 -6.58 8.98 -1.65
N HIS A 50 -7.52 9.66 -0.97
CA HIS A 50 -7.47 9.89 0.47
C HIS A 50 -7.46 8.56 1.25
N PHE A 51 -8.34 7.63 0.87
CA PHE A 51 -8.37 6.29 1.44
C PHE A 51 -7.03 5.58 1.25
N LEU A 52 -6.50 5.54 0.01
CA LEU A 52 -5.23 4.90 -0.30
C LEU A 52 -4.05 5.53 0.46
N LYS A 53 -4.05 6.85 0.67
CA LYS A 53 -3.07 7.55 1.52
C LYS A 53 -3.13 7.07 2.97
N GLY A 54 -4.35 6.92 3.51
CA GLY A 54 -4.56 6.34 4.84
C GLY A 54 -4.01 4.92 4.94
N CYS A 55 -4.29 4.09 3.95
CA CYS A 55 -3.78 2.72 3.88
C CYS A 55 -2.25 2.68 3.81
N ALA A 56 -1.66 3.56 3.00
CA ALA A 56 -0.21 3.69 2.89
C ALA A 56 0.42 4.04 4.23
N SER A 57 -0.16 4.98 4.97
CA SER A 57 0.31 5.35 6.31
C SER A 57 0.21 4.18 7.29
N ASN A 58 -0.89 3.42 7.26
CA ASN A 58 -1.09 2.30 8.17
C ASN A 58 -0.11 1.14 7.94
N LEU A 59 0.22 0.85 6.68
CA LEU A 59 1.18 -0.19 6.28
C LEU A 59 2.63 0.30 6.19
N GLY A 60 2.88 1.60 6.39
CA GLY A 60 4.20 2.20 6.26
C GLY A 60 4.69 2.33 4.80
N PHE A 61 3.82 2.35 3.80
CA PHE A 61 4.18 2.50 2.38
C PHE A 61 4.50 3.96 2.03
N ALA A 62 5.60 4.52 2.55
CA ALA A 62 5.85 5.98 2.47
C ALA A 62 5.81 6.54 1.04
N ASP A 63 6.49 5.92 0.07
CA ASP A 63 6.55 6.45 -1.31
C ASP A 63 5.17 6.38 -1.99
N PHE A 64 4.40 5.34 -1.70
CA PHE A 64 3.01 5.21 -2.18
C PHE A 64 2.10 6.25 -1.52
N GLY A 65 2.28 6.51 -0.22
CA GLY A 65 1.55 7.54 0.52
C GLY A 65 1.81 8.94 -0.03
N ASP A 66 3.07 9.28 -0.31
CA ASP A 66 3.45 10.56 -0.91
C ASP A 66 2.83 10.75 -2.30
N LEU A 67 2.80 9.69 -3.12
CA LEU A 67 2.13 9.70 -4.42
C LEU A 67 0.61 9.86 -4.29
N CYS A 68 -0.02 9.19 -3.32
CA CYS A 68 -1.45 9.34 -3.06
C CYS A 68 -1.78 10.77 -2.64
N ASP A 69 -1.00 11.38 -1.74
CA ASP A 69 -1.18 12.77 -1.31
C ASP A 69 -1.00 13.77 -2.46
N ALA A 70 0.03 13.58 -3.29
CA ALA A 70 0.25 14.43 -4.46
C ALA A 70 -0.90 14.33 -5.48
N CYS A 71 -1.42 13.12 -5.70
CA CYS A 71 -2.56 12.89 -6.59
C CYS A 71 -3.86 13.45 -6.01
N GLU A 72 -4.10 13.28 -4.71
CA GLU A 72 -5.27 13.78 -4.00
C GLU A 72 -5.36 15.30 -4.12
N ARG A 73 -4.25 16.01 -3.89
CA ARG A 73 -4.18 17.48 -4.08
C ARG A 73 -4.49 17.92 -5.51
N LYS A 74 -4.11 17.13 -6.52
CA LYS A 74 -4.45 17.42 -7.92
C LYS A 74 -5.94 17.21 -8.18
N ALA A 75 -6.52 16.13 -7.67
CA ALA A 75 -7.95 15.84 -7.78
C ALA A 75 -8.80 16.93 -7.09
N ALA A 76 -8.48 17.26 -5.82
CA ALA A 76 -9.12 18.32 -5.04
C ALA A 76 -8.95 19.71 -5.69
N GLY A 77 -7.82 19.94 -6.36
CA GLY A 77 -7.54 21.15 -7.12
C GLY A 77 -8.24 21.23 -8.49
N GLY A 78 -9.16 20.33 -8.81
CA GLY A 78 -9.90 20.32 -10.08
C GLY A 78 -9.07 19.88 -11.29
N ARG A 79 -7.95 19.17 -11.07
CA ARG A 79 -7.03 18.71 -12.13
C ARG A 79 -6.92 17.17 -12.14
N PRO A 80 -8.04 16.42 -12.22
CA PRO A 80 -8.01 14.96 -12.23
C PRO A 80 -7.26 14.40 -13.45
N ALA A 81 -7.17 15.15 -14.55
CA ALA A 81 -6.43 14.76 -15.75
C ALA A 81 -4.91 14.64 -15.50
N GLU A 82 -4.36 15.41 -14.55
CA GLU A 82 -2.93 15.44 -14.17
C GLU A 82 -2.55 14.36 -13.14
N VAL A 83 -3.53 13.59 -12.66
CA VAL A 83 -3.30 12.48 -11.73
C VAL A 83 -2.66 11.32 -12.47
N ASP A 84 -1.46 10.94 -12.03
CA ASP A 84 -0.72 9.83 -12.62
C ASP A 84 -1.07 8.51 -11.91
N ILE A 85 -2.12 7.88 -12.42
CA ILE A 85 -2.58 6.57 -11.92
C ILE A 85 -1.52 5.49 -12.20
N GLU A 86 -0.79 5.55 -13.31
CA GLU A 86 0.19 4.51 -13.68
C GLU A 86 1.36 4.47 -12.70
N SER A 87 1.92 5.64 -12.34
CA SER A 87 2.96 5.75 -11.32
C SER A 87 2.47 5.28 -9.94
N LEU A 88 1.21 5.57 -9.60
CA LEU A 88 0.59 5.13 -8.35
C LEU A 88 0.45 3.60 -8.28
N LEU A 89 0.01 2.97 -9.39
CA LEU A 89 -0.05 1.51 -9.53
C LEU A 89 1.34 0.87 -9.40
N ALA A 90 2.34 1.42 -10.07
CA ALA A 90 3.71 0.90 -10.03
C ALA A 90 4.30 0.99 -8.62
N SER A 91 4.07 2.10 -7.91
CA SER A 91 4.53 2.28 -6.53
C SER A 91 3.84 1.33 -5.56
N TYR A 92 2.53 1.10 -5.71
CA TYR A 92 1.81 0.12 -4.92
C TYR A 92 2.37 -1.29 -5.13
N ALA A 93 2.54 -1.71 -6.39
CA ALA A 93 3.07 -3.03 -6.72
C ALA A 93 4.48 -3.25 -6.14
N ALA A 94 5.35 -2.23 -6.21
CA ALA A 94 6.68 -2.27 -5.60
C ALA A 94 6.61 -2.40 -4.07
N SER A 95 5.72 -1.65 -3.42
CA SER A 95 5.52 -1.68 -1.96
C SER A 95 4.99 -3.03 -1.49
N LYS A 96 3.95 -3.56 -2.16
CA LYS A 96 3.37 -4.88 -1.88
C LYS A 96 4.42 -5.99 -2.04
N ARG A 97 5.20 -5.96 -3.13
CA ARG A 97 6.28 -6.95 -3.35
C ARG A 97 7.34 -6.92 -2.25
N ALA A 98 7.74 -5.72 -1.82
CA ALA A 98 8.72 -5.57 -0.74
C ALA A 98 8.18 -6.01 0.62
N LEU A 99 6.90 -5.75 0.92
CA LEU A 99 6.21 -6.24 2.11
C LEU A 99 6.16 -7.78 2.14
N MET A 100 5.63 -8.39 1.08
CA MET A 100 5.47 -9.84 0.97
C MET A 100 6.80 -10.58 0.98
N GLY A 101 7.82 -10.05 0.29
CA GLY A 101 9.16 -10.67 0.29
C GLY A 101 9.83 -10.68 1.66
N ARG A 102 9.62 -9.63 2.46
CA ARG A 102 10.14 -9.59 3.84
C ARG A 102 9.29 -10.39 4.82
N LEU A 103 7.97 -10.47 4.63
CA LEU A 103 7.11 -11.31 5.45
C LEU A 103 7.47 -12.79 5.28
N ASP A 104 7.66 -13.25 4.04
CA ASP A 104 8.14 -14.61 3.76
C ASP A 104 9.51 -14.89 4.42
N ALA A 105 10.45 -13.95 4.31
CA ALA A 105 11.76 -14.10 4.96
C ALA A 105 11.68 -14.16 6.49
N ALA A 106 10.71 -13.47 7.11
CA ALA A 106 10.50 -13.48 8.55
C ALA A 106 9.84 -14.79 9.03
N LEU A 107 8.90 -15.34 8.25
CA LEU A 107 8.23 -16.62 8.55
C LEU A 107 9.11 -17.84 8.22
N HIS A 108 10.04 -17.71 7.26
CA HIS A 108 10.92 -18.78 6.81
C HIS A 108 12.41 -18.40 6.87
N PRO A 109 12.98 -18.13 8.07
CA PRO A 109 14.37 -17.67 8.20
C PRO A 109 15.42 -18.67 7.67
N GLY A 110 15.05 -19.94 7.44
CA GLY A 110 15.92 -21.01 6.94
C GLY A 110 15.95 -21.23 5.41
N ARG A 111 15.07 -20.58 4.61
CA ARG A 111 15.02 -20.80 3.14
C ARG A 111 16.02 -19.95 2.33
N GLY A 112 16.64 -18.95 2.95
CA GLY A 112 17.67 -18.09 2.33
C GLY A 112 19.11 -18.60 2.44
N GLY A 113 19.32 -19.79 3.01
CA GLY A 113 20.65 -20.33 3.32
C GLY A 113 20.96 -21.63 2.60
N ARG A 114 21.27 -21.58 1.30
CA ARG A 114 22.09 -22.62 0.66
C ARG A 114 23.20 -21.95 -0.15
N ARG A 115 24.35 -21.83 0.50
CA ARG A 115 25.65 -21.60 -0.14
C ARG A 115 25.96 -22.76 -1.10
N ALA A 116 26.39 -22.43 -2.31
CA ALA A 116 27.51 -23.07 -2.99
C ALA A 116 28.28 -21.94 -3.69
#